data_AF-A0A7C5IWY9-F1
#
_entry.id   AF-A0A7C5IWY9-F1
#
_cell.length_a   1.000
_cell.length_b   1.000
_cell.length_c   1.000
_cell.angle_alpha   90.00
_cell.angle_beta   90.00
_cell.angle_gamma   90.00
#
_symmetry.space_group_name_H-M   'P 1'
#
loop_
_entity.id
_entity.type
_entity.pdbx_description
1 polymer ?
#
loop_
_entity_poly.entity_id
_entity_poly.type
_entity_poly.pdbx_seq_one_letter_code
_entity_poly.pdbx_strand_id
1 'polypeptide(L)'
;MVKLKTGIKGFDDLIGGGIESGSRNILYGPPGTGKTVFAMQFLWQGLCEGETVAYDVMDKPWKRLISYFKSFGWDIEPYIEKGKFIAIQAFPHFEPYPKDPRVIYFSLEDFEKMKRIDRLLSEKGVTRFAAGDFSEQLFALYDLKYMEPVEDWTINWCHYDNIVNIDIMTAATQKDIITQRATDLDLNKAHNIFLFRFNEEKCRRELRIVKMEGCEHPLEWIPFRITSRGIELIKEK
;
A
#
# COMPACT_ATOMS: atom_id res chain seq x y z
N MET A 1 -13.06 -2.14 -17.89
CA MET A 1 -12.41 -1.36 -16.81
C MET A 1 -10.91 -1.56 -16.93
N VAL A 2 -10.10 -0.53 -16.64
CA VAL A 2 -8.63 -0.59 -16.77
C VAL A 2 -8.06 -1.34 -15.56
N LYS A 3 -7.11 -2.26 -15.79
CA LYS A 3 -6.40 -2.97 -14.72
C LYS A 3 -4.92 -2.64 -14.78
N LEU A 4 -4.33 -2.34 -13.62
CA LEU A 4 -2.92 -2.04 -13.45
C LEU A 4 -2.16 -3.28 -12.99
N LYS A 5 -1.14 -3.68 -13.75
CA LYS A 5 -0.32 -4.86 -13.44
C LYS A 5 0.46 -4.64 -12.16
N THR A 6 0.57 -5.65 -11.32
CA THR A 6 1.37 -5.57 -10.10
C THR A 6 2.86 -5.68 -10.33
N GLY A 7 3.26 -6.25 -11.48
CA GLY A 7 4.66 -6.58 -11.73
C GLY A 7 5.16 -7.76 -10.90
N ILE A 8 4.26 -8.43 -10.16
CA ILE A 8 4.56 -9.61 -9.37
C ILE A 8 4.33 -10.85 -10.23
N LYS A 9 5.41 -11.59 -10.48
CA LYS A 9 5.40 -12.74 -11.37
C LYS A 9 4.40 -13.80 -10.90
N GLY A 10 3.41 -14.08 -11.74
CA GLY A 10 2.36 -15.06 -11.52
C GLY A 10 1.15 -14.53 -10.75
N PHE A 11 1.23 -13.36 -10.11
CA PHE A 11 0.11 -12.80 -9.35
C PHE A 11 -0.94 -12.17 -10.24
N ASP A 12 -0.53 -11.40 -11.26
CA ASP A 12 -1.47 -10.75 -12.19
C ASP A 12 -2.40 -11.75 -12.88
N ASP A 13 -1.89 -12.95 -13.22
CA ASP A 13 -2.69 -14.02 -13.82
C ASP A 13 -3.78 -14.55 -12.86
N LEU A 14 -3.52 -14.57 -11.54
CA LEU A 14 -4.47 -15.03 -10.52
C LEU A 14 -5.63 -14.06 -10.28
N ILE A 15 -5.45 -12.79 -10.65
CA ILE A 15 -6.44 -11.72 -10.43
C ILE A 15 -6.98 -11.15 -11.76
N GLY A 16 -6.86 -11.92 -12.84
CA GLY A 16 -7.39 -11.57 -14.14
C GLY A 16 -6.76 -10.33 -14.76
N GLY A 17 -5.43 -10.19 -14.65
CA GLY A 17 -4.61 -9.23 -15.39
C GLY A 17 -4.11 -8.00 -14.62
N GLY A 18 -4.41 -7.90 -13.32
CA GLY A 18 -3.97 -6.79 -12.48
C GLY A 18 -5.07 -6.27 -11.55
N ILE A 19 -4.76 -5.21 -10.80
CA ILE A 19 -5.68 -4.56 -9.87
C ILE A 19 -6.52 -3.53 -10.62
N GLU A 20 -7.82 -3.50 -10.34
CA GLU A 20 -8.76 -2.60 -11.01
C GLU A 20 -8.48 -1.12 -10.67
N SER A 21 -8.40 -0.28 -11.70
CA SER A 21 -8.29 1.17 -11.58
C SER A 21 -9.46 1.75 -10.78
N GLY A 22 -9.15 2.67 -9.87
CA GLY A 22 -10.14 3.28 -9.00
C GLY A 22 -10.56 2.44 -7.79
N SER A 23 -9.78 1.40 -7.47
CA SER A 23 -10.02 0.55 -6.30
C SER A 23 -9.13 0.93 -5.10
N ARG A 24 -9.69 0.71 -3.91
CA ARG A 24 -8.98 0.70 -2.62
C ARG A 24 -8.66 -0.74 -2.23
N ASN A 25 -7.39 -1.03 -1.96
CA ASN A 25 -6.88 -2.37 -1.72
C ASN A 25 -6.11 -2.42 -0.40
N ILE A 26 -6.27 -3.51 0.36
CA ILE A 26 -5.57 -3.68 1.63
C ILE A 26 -4.62 -4.86 1.56
N LEU A 27 -3.35 -4.62 1.95
CA LEU A 27 -2.39 -5.66 2.31
C LEU A 27 -2.38 -5.80 3.82
N TYR A 28 -2.75 -6.97 4.33
CA TYR A 28 -2.95 -7.18 5.74
C TYR A 28 -2.14 -8.36 6.28
N GLY A 29 -1.51 -8.20 7.45
CA GLY A 29 -0.87 -9.32 8.14
C GLY A 29 0.26 -8.90 9.08
N PRO A 30 0.98 -9.87 9.70
CA PRO A 30 2.09 -9.59 10.62
C PRO A 30 3.24 -8.80 9.96
N PRO A 31 4.11 -8.15 10.77
CA PRO A 31 5.31 -7.50 10.26
C PRO A 31 6.27 -8.51 9.60
N GLY A 32 7.09 -8.06 8.65
CA GLY A 32 8.10 -8.91 7.99
C GLY A 32 7.58 -9.95 6.97
N THR A 33 6.27 -9.99 6.74
CA THR A 33 5.63 -10.96 5.85
C THR A 33 5.73 -10.60 4.37
N GLY A 34 6.06 -9.37 3.99
CA GLY A 34 6.33 -8.97 2.59
C GLY A 34 5.42 -7.88 2.02
N LYS A 35 4.44 -7.38 2.77
CA LYS A 35 3.48 -6.35 2.33
C LYS A 35 4.14 -5.09 1.74
N THR A 36 5.12 -4.53 2.44
CA THR A 36 5.86 -3.34 1.97
C THR A 36 6.57 -3.61 0.64
N VAL A 37 7.13 -4.81 0.46
CA VAL A 37 7.79 -5.20 -0.80
C VAL A 37 6.77 -5.32 -1.93
N PHE A 38 5.58 -5.86 -1.66
CA PHE A 38 4.48 -5.89 -2.62
C PHE A 38 4.13 -4.48 -3.10
N ALA A 39 3.88 -3.55 -2.17
CA ALA A 39 3.52 -2.18 -2.51
C ALA A 39 4.64 -1.46 -3.29
N MET A 40 5.89 -1.61 -2.86
CA MET A 40 7.04 -1.04 -3.57
C MET A 40 7.16 -1.58 -5.00
N GLN A 41 6.95 -2.89 -5.19
CA GLN A 41 6.98 -3.52 -6.52
C GLN A 41 5.83 -3.02 -7.40
N PHE A 42 4.64 -2.85 -6.82
CA PHE A 42 3.48 -2.27 -7.50
C PHE A 42 3.75 -0.85 -8.01
N LEU A 43 4.36 0.01 -7.17
CA LEU A 43 4.76 1.36 -7.56
C LEU A 43 5.87 1.34 -8.61
N TRP A 44 6.87 0.47 -8.43
CA TRP A 44 7.97 0.31 -9.38
C TRP A 44 7.47 -0.13 -10.77
N GLN A 45 6.50 -1.04 -10.82
CA GLN A 45 5.87 -1.46 -12.07
C GLN A 45 5.23 -0.26 -12.79
N GLY A 46 4.51 0.61 -12.07
CA GLY A 46 3.94 1.82 -12.65
C GLY A 46 4.99 2.76 -13.23
N LEU A 47 6.09 2.99 -12.50
CA LEU A 47 7.21 3.78 -13.00
C LEU A 47 7.81 3.20 -14.29
N CYS A 48 7.95 1.87 -14.36
CA CYS A 48 8.43 1.16 -15.54
C CYS A 48 7.46 1.27 -16.73
N GLU A 49 6.15 1.35 -16.46
CA GLU A 49 5.09 1.57 -17.44
C GLU A 49 4.91 3.06 -17.80
N GLY A 50 5.72 3.94 -17.20
CA GLY A 50 5.75 5.37 -17.50
C GLY A 50 4.73 6.21 -16.73
N GLU A 51 4.08 5.62 -15.73
CA GLU A 51 3.09 6.26 -14.87
C GLU A 51 3.73 7.22 -13.84
N THR A 52 2.89 8.05 -13.21
CA THR A 52 3.23 8.78 -11.99
C THR A 52 2.69 8.01 -10.80
N VAL A 53 3.50 7.83 -9.77
CA VAL A 53 3.15 7.08 -8.57
C VAL A 53 3.41 7.90 -7.32
N ALA A 54 2.69 7.60 -6.25
CA ALA A 54 2.89 8.23 -4.95
C ALA A 54 3.03 7.20 -3.83
N TYR A 55 3.85 7.53 -2.83
CA TYR A 55 4.04 6.71 -1.65
C TYR A 55 3.99 7.58 -0.39
N ASP A 56 3.06 7.26 0.53
CA ASP A 56 3.14 7.71 1.91
C ASP A 56 4.16 6.91 2.74
N VAL A 57 5.24 7.59 3.11
CA VAL A 57 6.42 7.05 3.79
C VAL A 57 6.25 7.19 5.31
N MET A 58 5.21 6.55 5.86
CA MET A 58 4.80 6.76 7.25
C MET A 58 5.86 6.39 8.31
N ASP A 59 6.43 5.19 8.24
CA ASP A 59 7.16 4.58 9.37
C ASP A 59 8.70 4.58 9.21
N LYS A 60 9.22 5.14 8.13
CA LYS A 60 10.64 5.05 7.77
C LYS A 60 11.20 6.40 7.31
N PRO A 61 12.44 6.76 7.68
CA PRO A 61 13.10 7.93 7.10
C PRO A 61 13.25 7.80 5.58
N TRP A 62 13.10 8.91 4.86
CA TRP A 62 13.21 8.96 3.40
C TRP A 62 14.45 8.26 2.82
N LYS A 63 15.64 8.50 3.40
CA LYS A 63 16.89 7.85 2.96
C LYS A 63 16.83 6.32 3.05
N ARG A 64 16.09 5.78 4.02
CA ARG A 64 15.90 4.34 4.20
C ARG A 64 14.93 3.78 3.16
N LEU A 65 13.91 4.54 2.76
CA LEU A 65 13.03 4.13 1.67
C LEU A 65 13.80 3.97 0.37
N ILE A 66 14.63 4.97 0.00
CA ILE A 66 15.44 4.91 -1.22
C ILE A 66 16.35 3.67 -1.21
N SER A 67 17.00 3.38 -0.08
CA SER A 67 17.87 2.19 0.02
C SER A 67 17.09 0.89 -0.09
N TYR A 68 15.84 0.85 0.36
CA TYR A 68 14.97 -0.33 0.23
C TYR A 68 14.63 -0.60 -1.23
N PHE A 69 14.17 0.41 -1.98
CA PHE A 69 13.94 0.26 -3.43
C PHE A 69 15.21 -0.20 -4.14
N LYS A 70 16.34 0.44 -3.85
CA LYS A 70 17.63 0.11 -4.46
C LYS A 70 18.09 -1.32 -4.15
N SER A 71 17.73 -1.89 -3.00
CA SER A 71 18.08 -3.28 -2.65
C SER A 71 17.43 -4.33 -3.56
N PHE A 72 16.34 -3.98 -4.24
CA PHE A 72 15.69 -4.79 -5.27
C PHE A 72 16.10 -4.41 -6.71
N GLY A 73 17.11 -3.55 -6.85
CA GLY A 73 17.53 -3.00 -8.15
C GLY A 73 16.57 -1.96 -8.73
N TRP A 74 15.65 -1.43 -7.92
CA TRP A 74 14.69 -0.41 -8.33
C TRP A 74 15.26 0.98 -8.02
N ASP A 75 15.75 1.67 -9.05
CA ASP A 75 16.30 3.02 -8.90
C ASP A 75 15.22 4.09 -9.15
N ILE A 76 14.73 4.68 -8.07
CA ILE A 76 13.64 5.66 -8.11
C ILE A 76 14.12 7.12 -8.22
N GLU A 77 15.42 7.41 -8.03
CA GLU A 77 15.94 8.79 -8.07
C GLU A 77 15.65 9.48 -9.42
N PRO A 78 15.86 8.86 -10.59
CA PRO A 78 15.51 9.49 -11.87
C PRO A 78 14.02 9.80 -12.03
N TYR A 79 13.15 9.07 -11.33
CA TYR A 79 11.70 9.29 -11.37
C TYR A 79 11.29 10.41 -10.40
N ILE A 80 11.98 10.55 -9.27
CA ILE A 80 11.81 11.69 -8.35
C ILE A 80 12.17 12.99 -9.07
N GLU A 81 13.32 13.04 -9.75
CA GLU A 81 13.77 14.22 -10.49
C GLU A 81 12.78 14.65 -11.59
N LYS A 82 12.12 13.68 -12.23
CA LYS A 82 11.10 13.91 -13.25
C LYS A 82 9.71 14.20 -12.69
N GLY A 83 9.55 14.20 -11.36
CA GLY A 83 8.25 14.37 -10.69
C GLY A 83 7.28 13.20 -10.89
N LYS A 84 7.78 12.02 -11.26
CA LYS A 84 7.00 10.79 -11.47
C LYS A 84 6.87 9.93 -10.22
N PHE A 85 7.77 10.08 -9.25
CA PHE A 85 7.63 9.46 -7.94
C PHE A 85 7.45 10.56 -6.90
N ILE A 86 6.28 10.58 -6.26
CA ILE A 86 5.92 11.60 -5.27
C ILE A 86 5.93 10.95 -3.89
N ALA A 87 6.76 11.48 -3.00
CA ALA A 87 6.81 11.03 -1.63
C ALA A 87 6.00 11.97 -0.75
N ILE A 88 5.06 11.40 0.00
CA ILE A 88 4.35 12.12 1.05
C ILE A 88 4.64 11.46 2.39
N GLN A 89 4.39 12.17 3.48
CA GLN A 89 4.47 11.59 4.81
C GLN A 89 3.35 12.16 5.67
N ALA A 90 2.34 11.33 5.90
CA ALA A 90 1.40 11.53 6.97
C ALA A 90 2.06 11.05 8.27
N PHE A 91 1.91 11.77 9.38
CA PHE A 91 2.57 11.50 10.70
C PHE A 91 4.03 11.94 10.86
N PRO A 92 4.31 13.24 10.87
CA PRO A 92 5.61 13.76 11.27
C PRO A 92 5.74 13.75 12.81
N HIS A 93 5.96 12.60 13.43
CA HIS A 93 6.45 12.54 14.83
C HIS A 93 7.90 12.09 14.90
N PHE A 94 8.72 12.68 14.03
CA PHE A 94 10.16 12.56 14.08
C PHE A 94 10.81 13.90 14.41
N GLU A 95 10.30 14.65 15.39
CA GLU A 95 11.16 15.65 16.03
C GLU A 95 12.08 14.91 17.02
N PRO A 96 13.41 15.12 16.98
CA PRO A 96 14.16 16.19 16.29
C PRO A 96 14.85 15.79 14.96
N TYR A 97 14.38 14.77 14.25
CA TYR A 97 15.02 14.30 13.01
C TYR A 97 14.78 15.24 11.81
N PRO A 98 15.76 15.37 10.90
CA PRO A 98 15.67 16.26 9.76
C PRO A 98 14.63 15.79 8.73
N LYS A 99 13.84 16.75 8.24
CA LYS A 99 12.95 16.57 7.08
C LYS A 99 13.76 16.58 5.77
N ASP A 100 13.39 15.73 4.82
CA ASP A 100 13.97 15.77 3.47
C ASP A 100 13.10 16.68 2.58
N PRO A 101 13.68 17.66 1.86
CA PRO A 101 12.91 18.60 1.05
C PRO A 101 12.16 17.96 -0.13
N ARG A 102 12.48 16.70 -0.47
CA ARG A 102 11.80 15.94 -1.52
C ARG A 102 10.49 15.29 -1.05
N VAL A 103 10.18 15.33 0.24
CA VAL A 103 8.99 14.71 0.84
C VAL A 103 7.97 15.79 1.23
N ILE A 104 6.70 15.56 0.92
CA ILE A 104 5.60 16.44 1.32
C ILE A 104 5.04 15.98 2.67
N TYR A 105 5.14 16.84 3.68
CA TYR A 105 4.74 16.49 5.06
C TYR A 105 3.37 17.06 5.45
N PHE A 106 2.51 16.21 6.01
CA PHE A 106 1.20 16.59 6.54
C PHE A 106 0.78 15.72 7.74
N SER A 107 -0.26 16.15 8.46
CA SER A 107 -0.84 15.36 9.55
C SER A 107 -2.17 14.79 9.10
N LEU A 108 -2.47 13.53 9.44
CA LEU A 108 -3.79 12.95 9.19
C LEU A 108 -4.89 13.60 10.04
N GLU A 109 -4.52 14.24 11.16
CA GLU A 109 -5.46 15.01 11.98
C GLU A 109 -6.04 16.22 11.24
N ASP A 110 -5.33 16.70 10.22
CA ASP A 110 -5.78 17.80 9.36
C ASP A 110 -6.40 17.22 8.09
N PHE A 111 -7.66 16.80 8.20
CA PHE A 111 -8.38 16.18 7.08
C PHE A 111 -8.50 17.11 5.86
N GLU A 112 -8.62 18.43 6.05
CA GLU A 112 -8.62 19.37 4.93
C GLU A 112 -7.26 19.39 4.21
N LYS A 113 -6.16 19.28 4.96
CA LYS A 113 -4.84 19.15 4.37
C LYS A 113 -4.64 17.81 3.67
N MET A 114 -5.14 16.70 4.20
CA MET A 114 -5.15 15.41 3.49
C MET A 114 -5.83 15.54 2.13
N LYS A 115 -7.06 16.05 2.08
CA LYS A 115 -7.81 16.26 0.82
C LYS A 115 -7.06 17.13 -0.20
N ARG A 116 -6.30 18.12 0.29
CA ARG A 116 -5.44 18.96 -0.56
C ARG A 116 -4.25 18.18 -1.13
N ILE A 117 -3.65 17.30 -0.35
CA ILE A 117 -2.59 16.39 -0.83
C ILE A 117 -3.16 15.43 -1.88
N ASP A 118 -4.31 14.81 -1.62
CA ASP A 118 -4.96 13.90 -2.55
C ASP A 118 -5.26 14.59 -3.90
N ARG A 119 -5.84 15.80 -3.86
CA ARG A 119 -6.05 16.61 -5.06
C ARG A 119 -4.74 16.94 -5.78
N LEU A 120 -3.68 17.29 -5.06
CA LEU A 120 -2.36 17.53 -5.65
C LEU A 120 -1.83 16.27 -6.36
N LEU A 121 -2.01 15.09 -5.78
CA LEU A 121 -1.62 13.83 -6.41
C LEU A 121 -2.42 13.58 -7.69
N SER A 122 -3.72 13.84 -7.68
CA SER A 122 -4.58 13.75 -8.88
C SER A 122 -4.15 14.73 -9.98
N GLU A 123 -3.86 15.98 -9.62
CA GLU A 123 -3.38 17.01 -10.57
C GLU A 123 -2.02 16.63 -11.19
N LYS A 124 -1.21 15.85 -10.47
CA LYS A 124 0.06 15.31 -10.98
C LYS A 124 -0.11 14.03 -11.82
N GLY A 125 -1.35 13.55 -11.98
CA GLY A 125 -1.66 12.35 -12.74
C GLY A 125 -1.17 11.07 -12.08
N VAL A 126 -1.15 11.02 -10.74
CA VAL A 126 -0.87 9.78 -10.01
C VAL A 126 -1.93 8.74 -10.37
N THR A 127 -1.50 7.52 -10.69
CA THR A 127 -2.38 6.37 -10.96
C THR A 127 -2.22 5.27 -9.91
N ARG A 128 -1.09 5.25 -9.22
CA ARG A 128 -0.76 4.26 -8.18
C ARG A 128 -0.36 4.97 -6.91
N PHE A 129 -1.08 4.69 -5.84
CA PHE A 129 -0.79 5.19 -4.52
C PHE A 129 -0.60 4.02 -3.56
N ALA A 130 0.44 4.09 -2.73
CA ALA A 130 0.57 3.19 -1.60
C ALA A 130 0.65 4.00 -0.32
N ALA A 131 -0.20 3.66 0.66
CA ALA A 131 -0.14 4.21 2.00
C ALA A 131 0.53 3.21 2.96
N GLY A 132 1.59 3.66 3.63
CA GLY A 132 2.55 2.79 4.29
C GLY A 132 2.26 2.42 5.75
N ASP A 133 2.45 1.13 6.04
CA ASP A 133 2.75 0.42 7.30
C ASP A 133 2.22 1.04 8.61
N PHE A 134 0.95 1.41 8.64
CA PHE A 134 0.33 1.78 9.90
C PHE A 134 0.04 0.52 10.72
N SER A 135 0.50 0.53 11.98
CA SER A 135 0.05 -0.45 12.96
C SER A 135 -1.43 -0.23 13.21
N GLU A 136 -2.24 -1.30 13.29
CA GLU A 136 -3.64 -1.19 13.71
C GLU A 136 -3.79 -0.44 15.05
N GLN A 137 -2.76 -0.49 15.91
CA GLN A 137 -2.74 0.22 17.18
C GLN A 137 -2.79 1.75 17.02
N LEU A 138 -2.43 2.29 15.85
CA LEU A 138 -2.63 3.71 15.56
C LEU A 138 -4.11 4.07 15.58
N PHE A 139 -5.01 3.14 15.28
CA PHE A 139 -6.44 3.39 15.39
C PHE A 139 -6.92 3.58 16.81
N ALA A 140 -6.22 3.04 17.83
CA ALA A 140 -6.54 3.35 19.21
C ALA A 140 -6.27 4.83 19.56
N LEU A 141 -5.47 5.52 18.75
CA LEU A 141 -5.18 6.95 18.91
C LEU A 141 -6.22 7.86 18.23
N TYR A 142 -7.07 7.30 17.36
CA TYR A 142 -8.06 8.06 16.59
C TYR A 142 -9.49 7.58 16.89
N ASP A 143 -10.39 8.52 17.12
CA ASP A 143 -11.81 8.18 17.25
C ASP A 143 -12.37 7.73 15.89
N LEU A 144 -13.11 6.61 15.88
CA LEU A 144 -13.79 6.05 14.70
C LEU A 144 -14.60 7.09 13.93
N LYS A 145 -15.16 8.08 14.66
CA LYS A 145 -15.90 9.21 14.06
C LYS A 145 -15.05 10.01 13.05
N TYR A 146 -13.73 10.04 13.21
CA TYR A 146 -12.82 10.70 12.27
C TYR A 146 -12.36 9.77 11.14
N MET A 147 -12.28 8.46 11.39
CA MET A 147 -11.83 7.48 10.41
C MET A 147 -12.85 7.24 9.30
N GLU A 148 -14.14 7.14 9.64
CA GLU A 148 -15.17 6.81 8.64
C GLU A 148 -15.23 7.79 7.45
N PRO A 149 -15.21 9.13 7.66
CA PRO A 149 -15.16 10.11 6.57
C PRO A 149 -13.85 10.06 5.77
N VAL A 150 -12.72 9.73 6.42
CA VAL A 150 -11.42 9.56 5.74
C VAL A 150 -11.49 8.37 4.79
N GLU A 151 -12.07 7.26 5.22
CA GLU A 151 -12.20 6.08 4.37
C GLU A 151 -13.17 6.30 3.21
N ASP A 152 -14.31 6.97 3.45
CA ASP A 152 -15.24 7.32 2.38
C ASP A 152 -14.61 8.27 1.37
N TRP A 153 -13.83 9.24 1.85
CA TRP A 153 -13.09 10.13 0.97
C TRP A 153 -12.08 9.37 0.12
N THR A 154 -11.26 8.51 0.73
CA THR A 154 -10.23 7.73 0.04
C THR A 154 -10.83 6.85 -1.06
N ILE A 155 -11.95 6.16 -0.78
CA ILE A 155 -12.67 5.35 -1.77
C ILE A 155 -13.15 6.19 -2.94
N ASN A 156 -13.81 7.32 -2.66
CA ASN A 156 -14.32 8.20 -3.72
C ASN A 156 -13.18 8.80 -4.54
N TRP A 157 -12.12 9.26 -3.88
CA TRP A 157 -10.93 9.78 -4.53
C TRP A 157 -10.32 8.74 -5.48
N CYS A 158 -10.15 7.50 -5.02
CA CYS A 158 -9.71 6.40 -5.88
C CYS A 158 -10.62 6.26 -7.11
N HIS A 159 -11.92 6.12 -6.88
CA HIS A 159 -12.90 5.87 -7.93
C HIS A 159 -12.94 6.98 -9.00
N TYR A 160 -13.07 8.23 -8.57
CA TYR A 160 -13.25 9.36 -9.49
C TYR A 160 -11.95 9.74 -10.22
N ASP A 161 -10.79 9.57 -9.56
CA ASP A 161 -9.51 9.98 -10.13
C ASP A 161 -8.72 8.80 -10.72
N ASN A 162 -9.32 7.62 -10.80
CA ASN A 162 -8.73 6.41 -11.39
C ASN A 162 -7.42 5.98 -10.70
N ILE A 163 -7.36 6.11 -9.39
CA ILE A 163 -6.20 5.75 -8.58
C ILE A 163 -6.39 4.35 -8.02
N VAL A 164 -5.36 3.51 -8.15
CA VAL A 164 -5.25 2.28 -7.38
C VAL A 164 -4.53 2.59 -6.08
N ASN A 165 -5.26 2.57 -4.96
CA ASN A 165 -4.68 2.71 -3.63
C ASN A 165 -4.37 1.34 -3.02
N ILE A 166 -3.18 1.22 -2.43
CA ILE A 166 -2.75 0.08 -1.61
C ILE A 166 -2.44 0.55 -0.20
N ASP A 167 -3.28 0.19 0.75
CA ASP A 167 -3.03 0.40 2.18
C ASP A 167 -2.28 -0.79 2.77
N ILE A 168 -1.16 -0.52 3.43
CA ILE A 168 -0.36 -1.52 4.12
C ILE A 168 -0.72 -1.51 5.60
N MET A 169 -1.41 -2.55 6.06
CA MET A 169 -1.85 -2.72 7.44
C MET A 169 -1.03 -3.79 8.16
N THR A 170 -0.39 -3.41 9.27
CA THR A 170 0.29 -4.38 10.14
C THR A 170 -0.61 -4.82 11.29
N ALA A 171 -0.94 -6.11 11.30
CA ALA A 171 -1.80 -6.74 12.29
C ALA A 171 -1.17 -6.67 13.69
N ALA A 172 -1.94 -6.20 14.66
CA ALA A 172 -1.55 -6.19 16.07
C ALA A 172 -1.69 -7.60 16.68
N THR A 173 -0.76 -7.95 17.57
CA THR A 173 -0.79 -9.23 18.31
C THR A 173 -1.93 -9.31 19.32
N GLN A 174 -2.37 -8.16 19.83
CA GLN A 174 -3.52 -8.03 20.73
C GLN A 174 -4.33 -6.82 20.29
N LYS A 175 -5.66 -6.97 20.29
CA LYS A 175 -6.59 -5.92 19.86
C LYS A 175 -7.57 -5.62 20.98
N ASP A 176 -7.66 -4.36 21.36
CA ASP A 176 -8.82 -3.88 22.10
C ASP A 176 -10.03 -3.73 21.16
N ILE A 177 -11.20 -3.46 21.75
CA ILE A 177 -12.45 -3.36 21.00
C ILE A 177 -12.45 -2.19 19.99
N ILE A 178 -11.69 -1.13 20.27
CA ILE A 178 -11.61 0.08 19.42
C ILE A 178 -10.80 -0.25 18.18
N THR A 179 -9.61 -0.83 18.37
CA THR A 179 -8.71 -1.31 17.33
C THR A 179 -9.40 -2.32 16.41
N GLN A 180 -10.13 -3.27 17.00
CA GLN A 180 -10.88 -4.27 16.24
C GLN A 180 -11.96 -3.61 15.35
N ARG A 181 -12.75 -2.68 15.90
CA ARG A 181 -13.79 -1.97 15.14
C ARG A 181 -13.21 -1.13 14.00
N ALA A 182 -12.09 -0.46 14.22
CA ALA A 182 -11.43 0.33 13.18
C ALA A 182 -10.87 -0.56 12.06
N THR A 183 -10.25 -1.68 12.46
CA THR A 183 -9.81 -2.70 11.50
C THR A 183 -10.98 -3.21 10.67
N ASP A 184 -12.11 -3.53 11.30
CA ASP A 184 -13.30 -4.04 10.62
C ASP A 184 -13.88 -2.98 9.67
N LEU A 185 -13.89 -1.71 10.06
CA LEU A 185 -14.30 -0.59 9.20
C LEU A 185 -13.47 -0.56 7.92
N ASP A 186 -12.15 -0.62 8.03
CA ASP A 186 -11.24 -0.62 6.88
C ASP A 186 -11.42 -1.82 5.96
N LEU A 187 -11.40 -3.02 6.54
CA LEU A 187 -11.54 -4.25 5.79
C LEU A 187 -12.89 -4.33 5.06
N ASN A 188 -13.98 -3.85 5.68
CA ASN A 188 -15.30 -3.83 5.06
C ASN A 188 -15.40 -2.83 3.90
N LYS A 189 -14.66 -1.72 3.97
CA LYS A 189 -14.65 -0.66 2.95
C LYS A 189 -13.68 -0.92 1.78
N ALA A 190 -12.70 -1.79 1.95
CA ALA A 190 -11.79 -2.15 0.88
C ALA A 190 -12.48 -2.96 -0.23
N HIS A 191 -12.11 -2.69 -1.49
CA HIS A 191 -12.58 -3.48 -2.63
C HIS A 191 -11.90 -4.85 -2.63
N ASN A 192 -10.58 -4.88 -2.36
CA ASN A 192 -9.78 -6.09 -2.37
C ASN A 192 -8.95 -6.23 -1.09
N ILE A 193 -8.80 -7.45 -0.60
CA ILE A 193 -8.08 -7.77 0.64
C ILE A 193 -7.10 -8.92 0.40
N PHE A 194 -5.82 -8.65 0.66
CA PHE A 194 -4.74 -9.61 0.52
C PHE A 194 -4.11 -9.88 1.88
N LEU A 195 -4.26 -11.11 2.39
CA LEU A 195 -3.62 -11.52 3.63
C LEU A 195 -2.20 -12.01 3.37
N PHE A 196 -1.28 -11.68 4.28
CA PHE A 196 0.10 -12.11 4.28
C PHE A 196 0.41 -12.84 5.58
N ARG A 197 1.15 -13.96 5.49
CA ARG A 197 1.65 -14.67 6.67
C ARG A 197 3.02 -15.30 6.43
N PHE A 198 3.68 -15.63 7.53
CA PHE A 198 4.75 -16.62 7.53
C PHE A 198 4.18 -17.94 8.06
N ASN A 199 4.30 -18.99 7.26
CA ASN A 199 3.93 -20.34 7.64
C ASN A 199 5.13 -20.99 8.33
N GLU A 200 5.09 -21.07 9.67
CA GLU A 200 6.17 -21.62 10.50
C GLU A 200 6.44 -23.10 10.18
N GLU A 201 5.39 -23.91 9.98
CA GLU A 201 5.52 -25.34 9.71
C GLU A 201 6.25 -25.61 8.39
N LYS A 202 5.94 -24.83 7.35
CA LYS A 202 6.57 -24.95 6.02
C LYS A 202 7.75 -24.00 5.82
N CYS A 203 8.10 -23.21 6.84
CA CYS A 203 9.12 -22.16 6.81
C CYS A 203 9.08 -21.27 5.55
N ARG A 204 7.88 -20.82 5.15
CA ARG A 204 7.70 -20.04 3.91
C ARG A 204 6.70 -18.92 4.07
N ARG A 205 6.82 -17.90 3.22
CA ARG A 205 5.83 -16.81 3.13
C ARG A 205 4.68 -17.23 2.23
N GLU A 206 3.48 -16.86 2.62
CA GLU A 206 2.27 -17.14 1.87
C GLU A 206 1.39 -15.89 1.84
N LEU A 207 0.68 -15.70 0.73
CA LEU A 207 -0.39 -14.71 0.62
C LEU A 207 -1.70 -15.40 0.29
N ARG A 208 -2.83 -14.76 0.62
CA ARG A 208 -4.17 -15.24 0.29
C ARG A 208 -5.03 -14.07 -0.15
N ILE A 209 -5.80 -14.28 -1.21
CA ILE A 209 -6.78 -13.32 -1.71
C ILE A 209 -8.10 -13.62 -0.98
N VAL A 210 -8.49 -12.75 -0.04
CA VAL A 210 -9.71 -12.94 0.77
C VAL A 210 -10.92 -12.32 0.11
N LYS A 211 -10.72 -11.15 -0.51
CA LYS A 211 -11.73 -10.42 -1.26
C LYS A 211 -11.09 -9.92 -2.54
N MET A 212 -11.74 -10.14 -3.67
CA MET A 212 -11.41 -9.52 -4.94
C MET A 212 -12.69 -9.22 -5.71
N GLU A 213 -12.91 -7.96 -6.07
CA GLU A 213 -14.05 -7.55 -6.88
C GLU A 213 -13.71 -7.70 -8.38
N GLY A 214 -14.72 -8.07 -9.17
CA GLY A 214 -14.61 -8.08 -10.64
C GLY A 214 -13.83 -9.25 -11.27
N CYS A 215 -13.34 -10.23 -10.50
CA CYS A 215 -12.79 -11.47 -11.07
C CYS A 215 -12.84 -12.67 -10.13
N GLU A 216 -12.77 -13.87 -10.71
CA GLU A 216 -12.47 -15.09 -9.97
C GLU A 216 -11.06 -15.04 -9.39
N HIS A 217 -10.87 -15.67 -8.23
CA HIS A 217 -9.58 -15.77 -7.58
C HIS A 217 -9.48 -17.04 -6.71
N PRO A 218 -8.28 -17.60 -6.53
CA PRO A 218 -8.05 -18.71 -5.60
C PRO A 218 -8.35 -18.32 -4.15
N LEU A 219 -8.75 -19.31 -3.35
CA LEU A 219 -9.05 -19.16 -1.93
C LEU A 219 -7.99 -19.80 -1.03
N GLU A 220 -7.03 -20.51 -1.58
CA GLU A 220 -5.92 -21.14 -0.88
C GLU A 220 -4.81 -20.16 -0.50
N TRP A 221 -3.91 -20.61 0.38
CA TRP A 221 -2.68 -19.90 0.68
C TRP A 221 -1.65 -20.16 -0.41
N ILE A 222 -1.23 -19.10 -1.08
CA ILE A 222 -0.31 -19.13 -2.21
C ILE A 222 1.10 -18.82 -1.72
N PRO A 223 2.06 -19.75 -1.84
CA PRO A 223 3.43 -19.50 -1.41
C PRO A 223 4.14 -18.53 -2.35
N PHE A 224 5.01 -17.71 -1.77
CA PHE A 224 5.87 -16.81 -2.54
C PHE A 224 7.25 -16.67 -1.90
N ARG A 225 8.20 -16.14 -2.68
CA ARG A 225 9.53 -15.78 -2.21
C ARG A 225 9.82 -14.31 -2.48
N ILE A 226 10.65 -13.72 -1.64
CA ILE A 226 11.24 -12.40 -1.87
C ILE A 226 12.65 -12.63 -2.39
N THR A 227 12.93 -12.11 -3.58
CA THR A 227 14.22 -12.22 -4.28
C THR A 227 14.87 -10.85 -4.38
N SER A 228 16.07 -10.78 -4.98
CA SER A 228 16.70 -9.50 -5.34
C SER A 228 15.93 -8.69 -6.40
N ARG A 229 14.83 -9.24 -6.96
CA ARG A 229 13.95 -8.56 -7.92
C ARG A 229 12.54 -8.33 -7.39
N GLY A 230 12.33 -8.53 -6.08
CA GLY A 230 11.01 -8.44 -5.43
C GLY A 230 10.34 -9.80 -5.24
N ILE A 231 9.01 -9.76 -5.10
CA ILE A 231 8.14 -10.92 -4.89
C ILE A 231 7.97 -11.72 -6.19
N GLU A 232 8.05 -13.04 -6.06
CA GLU A 232 7.67 -14.00 -7.09
C GLU A 232 6.81 -15.10 -6.45
N LEU A 233 5.67 -15.42 -7.04
CA LEU A 233 4.86 -16.55 -6.60
C LEU A 233 5.58 -17.87 -6.92
N ILE A 234 5.46 -18.82 -6.01
CA ILE A 234 5.99 -20.17 -6.19
C ILE A 234 4.86 -20.99 -6.82
N LYS A 235 5.07 -21.48 -8.04
CA LYS A 235 4.17 -22.48 -8.63
C LYS A 235 4.36 -23.79 -7.87
N GLU A 236 3.35 -24.21 -7.12
CA GLU A 236 3.32 -25.59 -6.62
C GLU A 236 3.14 -26.52 -7.83
N LYS A 237 3.97 -27.56 -7.90
CA LYS A 237 3.93 -28.59 -8.95
C LYS A 237 2.84 -29.61 -8.66
#